data_AF-A0A0N4XI76-F1
#
_entry.id   AF-A0A0N4XI76-F1
#
_cell.length_a   1.000
_cell.length_b   1.000
_cell.length_c   1.000
_cell.angle_alpha   90.00
_cell.angle_beta   90.00
_cell.angle_gamma   90.00
#
_symmetry.space_group_name_H-M   'P 1'
#
loop_
_entity.id
_entity.type
_entity.pdbx_description
1 polymer ?
#
loop_
_entity_poly.entity_id
_entity_poly.type
_entity_poly.pdbx_seq_one_letter_code
_entity_poly.pdbx_strand_id
1 'polypeptide(L)'
;DVRQSSANKAFIASIPGGDYEVVHPFQIRDKNERIGIDTRNYFLKAAEHYQHVTIVIRSNAVGRIKLVLERNNFIFLNRTSFRKLDSSGEHGFSQRVENCYYQGTVAGDSSSFVALSSCNGLRGIIAFSNGSTYGVWPLDIGDRGRRHPHILYKTHWNHEARCGAAMAPIEHAIRRRVRLQRTQLKDRVFLASK
;
A
#
# COMPACT_ATOMS: atom_id res chain seq x y z
N ASP A 1 5.06 19.20 11.91
CA ASP A 1 6.39 18.57 11.85
C ASP A 1 6.23 17.16 11.29
N VAL A 2 6.97 16.80 10.23
CA VAL A 2 6.87 15.53 9.47
C VAL A 2 6.94 14.29 10.38
N ARG A 3 7.59 14.43 11.54
CA ARG A 3 7.82 13.39 12.53
C ARG A 3 6.70 13.27 13.58
N GLN A 4 5.55 13.92 13.43
CA GLN A 4 4.54 13.95 14.49
C GLN A 4 3.69 12.67 14.59
N SER A 5 3.35 12.01 13.48
CA SER A 5 2.62 10.72 13.50
C SER A 5 3.53 9.57 13.95
N SER A 6 3.03 8.70 14.83
CA SER A 6 3.72 7.47 15.25
C SER A 6 3.98 6.52 14.09
N ALA A 7 3.08 6.49 13.09
CA ALA A 7 3.25 5.71 11.87
C ALA A 7 4.38 6.25 10.99
N ASN A 8 4.44 7.58 10.79
CA ASN A 8 5.54 8.22 10.05
C ASN A 8 6.89 7.94 10.72
N LYS A 9 6.97 8.08 12.06
CA LYS A 9 8.18 7.78 12.84
C LYS A 9 8.63 6.33 12.66
N ALA A 10 7.70 5.38 12.83
CA ALA A 10 8.00 3.96 12.69
C ALA A 10 8.48 3.60 11.28
N PHE A 11 7.86 4.18 10.25
CA PHE A 11 8.29 3.96 8.87
C PHE A 11 9.65 4.59 8.58
N ILE A 12 9.88 5.85 8.95
CA ILE A 12 11.17 6.53 8.73
C ILE A 12 12.30 5.75 9.41
N ALA A 13 12.07 5.25 10.63
CA ALA A 13 13.04 4.47 11.37
C ALA A 13 13.36 3.11 10.72
N SER A 14 12.51 2.58 9.84
CA SER A 14 12.76 1.32 9.13
C SER A 14 13.52 1.49 7.82
N ILE A 15 13.73 2.73 7.35
CA ILE A 15 14.47 3.00 6.12
C ILE A 15 15.97 2.76 6.36
N PRO A 16 16.59 1.79 5.66
CA PRO A 16 18.02 1.52 5.82
C PRO A 16 18.86 2.75 5.48
N GLY A 17 19.84 3.07 6.33
CA GLY A 17 20.71 4.26 6.16
C GLY A 17 20.04 5.60 6.48
N GLY A 18 18.72 5.65 6.64
CA GLY A 18 17.99 6.89 6.89
C GLY A 18 17.95 7.86 5.71
N ASP A 19 18.39 7.42 4.52
CA ASP A 19 18.44 8.24 3.31
C ASP A 19 17.08 8.31 2.64
N TYR A 20 16.41 9.45 2.78
CA TYR A 20 15.13 9.71 2.14
C TYR A 20 14.95 11.17 1.78
N GLU A 21 14.05 11.42 0.84
CA GLU A 21 13.64 12.74 0.39
C GLU A 21 12.14 12.93 0.60
N VAL A 22 11.73 14.09 1.14
CA VAL A 22 10.31 14.47 1.16
C VAL A 22 9.95 15.11 -0.18
N VAL A 23 9.09 14.44 -0.95
CA VAL A 23 8.64 14.85 -2.27
C VAL A 23 7.15 15.19 -2.26
N HIS A 24 6.70 15.92 -3.29
CA HIS A 24 5.29 16.30 -3.47
C HIS A 24 4.81 15.88 -4.86
N PRO A 25 4.38 14.62 -5.01
CA PRO A 25 3.88 14.10 -6.26
C PRO A 25 2.61 14.81 -6.70
N PHE A 26 2.39 14.88 -8.01
CA PHE A 26 1.18 15.46 -8.58
C PHE A 26 0.79 14.73 -9.87
N GLN A 27 -0.49 14.76 -10.22
CA GLN A 27 -0.94 14.27 -11.51
C GLN A 27 -0.80 15.35 -12.58
N ILE A 28 -0.49 14.91 -13.80
CA ILE A 28 -0.65 15.73 -15.00
C ILE A 28 -1.90 15.23 -15.73
N ARG A 29 -2.83 16.14 -16.01
CA ARG A 29 -4.01 15.90 -16.87
C ARG A 29 -3.88 16.63 -18.20
N ASP A 30 -4.93 16.55 -19.02
CA ASP A 30 -5.05 17.28 -20.28
C ASP A 30 -4.70 18.76 -20.11
N LYS A 31 -4.16 19.37 -21.17
CA LYS A 31 -3.66 20.77 -21.17
C LYS A 31 -2.57 21.06 -20.12
N ASN A 32 -1.88 20.02 -19.64
CA ASN A 32 -0.76 20.14 -18.69
C ASN A 32 -1.14 20.71 -17.31
N GLU A 33 -2.43 20.60 -16.94
CA GLU A 33 -2.90 20.99 -15.61
C GLU A 33 -2.29 20.07 -14.54
N ARG A 34 -1.80 20.68 -13.46
CA ARG A 34 -1.26 19.96 -12.29
C ARG A 34 -2.31 19.91 -11.20
N ILE A 35 -2.71 18.70 -10.84
CA ILE A 35 -3.64 18.45 -9.75
C ILE A 35 -2.99 17.55 -8.69
N GLY A 36 -3.65 17.38 -7.55
CA GLY A 36 -3.17 16.47 -6.50
C GLY A 36 -3.07 15.02 -6.95
N ILE A 37 -2.72 14.14 -6.02
CA ILE A 37 -2.52 12.71 -6.27
C ILE A 37 -3.83 11.90 -6.34
N ASP A 38 -4.98 12.53 -6.11
CA ASP A 38 -6.26 11.85 -6.04
C ASP A 38 -6.72 11.36 -7.42
N THR A 39 -6.81 10.04 -7.57
CA THR A 39 -7.17 9.37 -8.82
C THR A 39 -8.66 9.01 -8.89
N ARG A 40 -9.49 9.42 -7.92
CA ARG A 40 -10.93 9.18 -7.93
C ARG A 40 -11.61 9.91 -9.09
N ASN A 41 -12.52 9.22 -9.75
CA ASN A 41 -13.33 9.77 -10.83
C ASN A 41 -14.62 10.38 -10.26
N TYR A 42 -14.60 11.70 -10.05
CA TYR A 42 -15.74 12.44 -9.51
C TYR A 42 -16.93 12.54 -10.48
N PHE A 43 -16.74 12.34 -11.79
CA PHE A 43 -17.86 12.22 -12.72
C PHE A 43 -18.72 10.98 -12.43
N LEU A 44 -18.11 9.93 -11.89
CA LEU A 44 -18.78 8.70 -11.45
C LEU A 44 -19.03 8.69 -9.93
N LYS A 45 -19.24 9.87 -9.32
CA LYS A 45 -19.45 10.03 -7.87
C LYS A 45 -18.36 9.38 -7.01
N ALA A 46 -17.12 9.35 -7.51
CA ALA A 46 -15.97 8.72 -6.85
C ALA A 46 -16.14 7.22 -6.57
N ALA A 47 -17.06 6.53 -7.27
CA ALA A 47 -17.25 5.09 -7.15
C ALA A 47 -16.08 4.29 -7.76
N GLU A 48 -15.32 4.91 -8.67
CA GLU A 48 -14.18 4.29 -9.34
C GLU A 48 -13.02 5.29 -9.51
N HIS A 49 -11.82 4.75 -9.75
CA HIS A 49 -10.65 5.53 -10.10
C HIS A 49 -10.43 5.58 -11.62
N TYR A 50 -9.73 6.59 -12.13
CA TYR A 50 -9.39 6.67 -13.55
C TYR A 50 -8.60 5.45 -14.03
N GLN A 51 -8.89 4.97 -15.25
CA GLN A 51 -8.18 3.82 -15.83
C GLN A 51 -6.71 4.16 -16.10
N HIS A 52 -6.42 5.38 -16.54
CA HIS A 52 -5.07 5.84 -16.86
C HIS A 52 -4.77 7.13 -16.10
N VAL A 53 -3.59 7.20 -15.49
CA VAL A 53 -3.09 8.39 -14.81
C VAL A 53 -1.61 8.59 -15.09
N THR A 54 -1.17 9.86 -15.12
CA THR A 54 0.24 10.21 -15.16
C THR A 54 0.62 10.91 -13.87
N ILE A 55 1.55 10.33 -13.12
CA ILE A 55 2.06 10.91 -11.88
C ILE A 55 3.47 11.45 -12.11
N VAL A 56 3.77 12.63 -11.59
CA VAL A 56 5.12 13.19 -11.61
C VAL A 56 5.62 13.34 -10.19
N ILE A 57 6.84 12.85 -9.97
CA ILE A 57 7.63 13.03 -8.76
C ILE A 57 8.85 13.86 -9.14
N ARG A 58 9.12 14.93 -8.39
CA ARG A 58 10.34 15.71 -8.52
C ARG A 58 11.22 15.39 -7.32
N SER A 59 12.42 14.91 -7.60
CA SER A 59 13.44 14.58 -6.63
C SER A 59 14.70 15.37 -6.93
N ASN A 60 15.38 15.83 -5.88
CA ASN A 60 16.69 16.45 -5.99
C ASN A 60 17.77 15.40 -6.33
N ALA A 61 17.59 14.15 -5.90
CA ALA A 61 18.56 13.07 -6.12
C ALA A 61 18.46 12.42 -7.51
N VAL A 62 17.24 12.20 -8.01
CA VAL A 62 17.01 11.49 -9.29
C VAL A 62 16.28 12.31 -10.35
N GLY A 63 16.07 13.61 -10.09
CA GLY A 63 15.43 14.52 -11.03
C GLY A 63 13.92 14.29 -11.16
N ARG A 64 13.41 14.51 -12.37
CA ARG A 64 11.97 14.46 -12.65
C ARG A 64 11.56 13.08 -13.15
N ILE A 65 10.82 12.34 -12.33
CA ILE A 65 10.29 11.03 -12.67
C ILE A 65 8.83 11.20 -13.13
N LYS A 66 8.52 10.76 -14.36
CA LYS A 66 7.16 10.74 -14.91
C LYS A 66 6.70 9.29 -14.99
N LEU A 67 5.70 8.92 -14.20
CA LEU A 67 5.11 7.60 -14.14
C LEU A 67 3.88 7.57 -15.04
N VAL A 68 3.84 6.65 -15.99
CA VAL A 68 2.67 6.38 -16.84
C VAL A 68 2.01 5.12 -16.31
N LEU A 69 0.80 5.27 -15.79
CA LEU A 69 0.17 4.25 -14.96
C LEU A 69 -1.21 3.87 -15.50
N GLU A 70 -1.51 2.58 -15.41
CA GLU A 70 -2.81 1.98 -15.68
C GLU A 70 -3.35 1.27 -14.43
N ARG A 71 -4.64 1.45 -14.16
CA ARG A 71 -5.34 0.78 -13.06
C ARG A 71 -5.37 -0.73 -13.33
N ASN A 72 -4.87 -1.52 -12.39
CA ASN A 72 -4.78 -2.95 -12.51
C ASN A 72 -6.16 -3.60 -12.29
N ASN A 73 -6.77 -4.06 -13.37
CA ASN A 73 -8.09 -4.69 -13.36
C ASN A 73 -8.05 -6.21 -13.05
N PHE A 74 -6.86 -6.77 -12.82
CA PHE A 74 -6.67 -8.21 -12.56
C PHE A 74 -6.48 -8.52 -11.06
N ILE A 75 -6.17 -7.52 -10.24
CA ILE A 75 -6.05 -7.69 -8.78
C ILE A 75 -7.38 -8.13 -8.16
N PHE A 76 -8.49 -7.58 -8.65
CA PHE A 76 -9.85 -7.92 -8.20
C PHE A 76 -10.67 -8.37 -9.40
N LEU A 77 -10.65 -9.67 -9.69
CA LEU A 77 -11.53 -10.25 -10.70
C LEU A 77 -12.99 -10.10 -10.26
N ASN A 78 -13.91 -9.97 -11.21
CA ASN A 78 -15.34 -9.77 -10.93
C ASN A 78 -15.97 -10.84 -10.02
N ARG A 79 -15.33 -12.02 -9.88
CA ARG A 79 -15.79 -13.14 -9.05
C ARG A 79 -14.98 -13.33 -7.77
N THR A 80 -14.09 -12.39 -7.43
CA THR A 80 -13.30 -12.48 -6.21
C THR A 80 -14.20 -12.31 -4.99
N SER A 81 -14.26 -13.34 -4.15
CA SER A 81 -14.90 -13.27 -2.84
C SER A 81 -13.88 -12.83 -1.79
N PHE A 82 -14.17 -11.71 -1.12
CA PHE A 82 -13.33 -11.23 -0.02
C PHE A 82 -13.82 -11.84 1.28
N ARG A 83 -12.88 -12.41 2.05
CA ARG A 83 -13.14 -12.95 3.38
C ARG A 83 -12.19 -12.30 4.37
N LYS A 84 -12.74 -11.86 5.49
CA LYS A 84 -11.95 -11.27 6.57
C LYS A 84 -11.82 -12.31 7.68
N LEU A 85 -10.60 -12.52 8.13
CA LEU A 85 -10.30 -13.33 9.32
C LEU A 85 -9.97 -12.38 10.47
N ASP A 86 -10.77 -12.43 11.53
CA ASP A 86 -10.49 -11.73 12.78
C ASP A 86 -10.77 -12.62 14.01
N SER A 87 -10.78 -12.04 15.21
CA SER A 87 -11.00 -12.77 16.46
C SER A 87 -12.35 -13.48 16.53
N SER A 88 -13.34 -13.05 15.73
CA SER A 88 -14.67 -13.62 15.68
C SER A 88 -14.82 -14.76 14.65
N GLY A 89 -13.75 -15.08 13.92
CA GLY A 89 -13.75 -16.10 12.88
C GLY A 89 -13.62 -15.52 11.48
N GLU A 90 -13.94 -16.35 10.49
CA GLU A 90 -13.89 -15.98 9.08
C GLU A 90 -15.28 -15.57 8.60
N HIS A 91 -15.42 -14.32 8.16
CA HIS A 91 -16.70 -13.78 7.69
C HIS A 91 -16.57 -13.21 6.28
N GLY A 92 -17.63 -13.36 5.50
CA GLY A 92 -17.71 -12.78 4.16
C GLY A 92 -17.70 -11.25 4.23
N PHE A 93 -16.93 -10.62 3.37
CA PHE A 93 -16.87 -9.17 3.26
C PHE A 93 -17.84 -8.73 2.15
N SER A 94 -18.95 -8.10 2.53
CA SER A 94 -20.04 -7.73 1.60
C SER A 94 -19.81 -6.43 0.84
N GLN A 95 -18.84 -5.61 1.25
CA GLN A 95 -18.54 -4.33 0.61
C GLN A 95 -17.62 -4.52 -0.60
N ARG A 96 -17.88 -3.77 -1.68
CA ARG A 96 -17.00 -3.71 -2.84
C ARG A 96 -15.65 -3.12 -2.42
N VAL A 97 -14.57 -3.84 -2.67
CA VAL A 97 -13.21 -3.35 -2.39
C VAL A 97 -12.85 -2.30 -3.44
N GLU A 98 -12.39 -1.14 -2.99
CA GLU A 98 -11.94 -0.05 -3.85
C GLU A 98 -10.71 -0.50 -4.68
N ASN A 99 -10.77 -0.34 -6.01
CA ASN A 99 -9.62 -0.63 -6.87
C ASN A 99 -8.84 0.66 -7.19
N CYS A 100 -7.82 0.91 -6.39
CA CYS A 100 -6.91 2.05 -6.49
C CYS A 100 -5.46 1.63 -6.84
N TYR A 101 -5.28 0.41 -7.34
CA TYR A 101 -3.97 -0.18 -7.59
C TYR A 101 -3.57 0.00 -9.05
N TYR A 102 -2.35 0.44 -9.27
CA TYR A 102 -1.82 0.81 -10.56
C TYR A 102 -0.53 0.08 -10.85
N GLN A 103 -0.33 -0.23 -12.13
CA GLN A 103 0.92 -0.72 -12.67
C GLN A 103 1.34 0.15 -13.86
N GLY A 104 2.61 0.14 -14.23
CA GLY A 104 3.08 0.87 -15.39
C GLY A 104 4.59 1.03 -15.44
N THR A 105 5.04 2.10 -16.08
CA THR A 105 6.46 2.35 -16.35
C THR A 105 6.83 3.82 -16.13
N VAL A 106 8.11 4.08 -16.02
CA VAL A 106 8.69 5.42 -16.11
C VAL A 106 8.72 5.84 -17.58
N ALA A 107 8.21 7.02 -17.90
CA ALA A 107 8.21 7.56 -19.25
C ALA A 107 9.65 7.67 -19.78
N GLY A 108 9.91 7.08 -20.95
CA GLY A 108 11.24 7.02 -21.55
C GLY A 108 12.07 5.81 -21.12
N ASP A 109 11.58 4.98 -20.19
CA ASP A 109 12.20 3.71 -19.79
C ASP A 109 11.15 2.59 -19.83
N SER A 110 11.00 1.94 -20.98
CA SER A 110 10.02 0.86 -21.19
C SER A 110 10.33 -0.42 -20.40
N SER A 111 11.57 -0.61 -19.96
CA SER A 111 12.01 -1.77 -19.18
C SER A 111 11.90 -1.55 -17.68
N SER A 112 11.57 -0.32 -17.25
CA SER A 112 11.19 -0.04 -15.87
C SER A 112 9.85 -0.69 -15.51
N PHE A 113 9.61 -0.83 -14.21
CA PHE A 113 8.35 -1.30 -13.67
C PHE A 113 7.93 -0.44 -12.48
N VAL A 114 6.65 -0.11 -12.43
CA VAL A 114 6.04 0.69 -11.37
C VAL A 114 4.80 -0.03 -10.86
N ALA A 115 4.69 -0.15 -9.54
CA ALA A 115 3.48 -0.64 -8.87
C ALA A 115 3.13 0.30 -7.72
N LEU A 116 1.94 0.90 -7.79
CA LEU A 116 1.50 1.90 -6.82
C LEU A 116 0.06 1.66 -6.38
N SER A 117 -0.23 1.94 -5.11
CA SER A 117 -1.57 2.16 -4.58
C SER A 117 -1.80 3.66 -4.43
N SER A 118 -3.01 4.14 -4.73
CA SER A 118 -3.44 5.51 -4.49
C SER A 118 -4.62 5.64 -3.51
N CYS A 119 -5.00 4.56 -2.81
CA CYS A 119 -6.20 4.54 -1.96
C CYS A 119 -6.15 5.61 -0.85
N ASN A 120 -4.98 5.70 -0.19
CA ASN A 120 -4.70 6.59 0.93
C ASN A 120 -3.37 7.33 0.71
N GLY A 121 -3.30 8.03 -0.42
CA GLY A 121 -2.05 8.59 -0.94
C GLY A 121 -1.25 7.56 -1.73
N LEU A 122 -0.14 8.02 -2.33
CA LEU A 122 0.72 7.17 -3.17
C LEU A 122 1.64 6.31 -2.33
N ARG A 123 1.56 4.99 -2.52
CA ARG A 123 2.44 4.03 -1.88
C ARG A 123 2.86 2.95 -2.87
N GLY A 124 4.15 2.60 -2.91
CA GLY A 124 4.61 1.44 -3.67
C GLY A 124 6.05 1.59 -4.15
N ILE A 125 6.36 0.99 -5.31
CA ILE A 125 7.73 0.79 -5.80
C ILE A 125 7.88 1.27 -7.24
N ILE A 126 9.04 1.87 -7.54
CA ILE A 126 9.51 2.29 -8.86
C ILE A 126 10.86 1.60 -9.09
N ALA A 127 10.91 0.62 -10.00
CA ALA A 127 12.13 -0.07 -10.39
C ALA A 127 12.56 0.41 -11.78
N PHE A 128 13.76 1.00 -11.88
CA PHE A 128 14.35 1.46 -13.14
C PHE A 128 15.09 0.31 -13.84
N SER A 129 15.23 0.41 -15.16
CA SER A 129 15.99 -0.57 -15.97
C SER A 129 17.46 -0.69 -15.56
N ASN A 130 18.05 0.37 -14.99
CA ASN A 130 19.41 0.38 -14.48
C ASN A 130 19.59 -0.36 -13.13
N GLY A 131 18.56 -1.05 -12.66
CA GLY A 131 18.56 -1.81 -11.40
C GLY A 131 18.29 -0.98 -10.15
N SER A 132 18.25 0.35 -10.25
CA SER A 132 17.90 1.20 -9.11
C SER A 132 16.41 1.07 -8.80
N THR A 133 16.08 0.89 -7.52
CA THR A 133 14.69 0.80 -7.08
C THR A 133 14.41 1.82 -5.98
N TYR A 134 13.26 2.46 -6.06
CA TYR A 134 12.79 3.47 -5.12
C TYR A 134 11.42 3.09 -4.58
N GLY A 135 11.22 3.33 -3.28
CA GLY A 135 9.93 3.25 -2.64
C GLY A 135 9.31 4.63 -2.50
N VAL A 136 7.98 4.68 -2.56
CA VAL A 136 7.17 5.86 -2.29
C VAL A 136 6.25 5.55 -1.11
N TRP A 137 6.20 6.46 -0.13
CA TRP A 137 5.36 6.30 1.06
C TRP A 137 4.61 7.59 1.41
N PRO A 138 3.29 7.54 1.69
CA PRO A 138 2.51 8.72 2.06
C PRO A 138 2.77 9.12 3.51
N LEU A 139 2.98 10.41 3.75
CA LEU A 139 3.08 10.94 5.11
C LEU A 139 1.70 11.33 5.63
N ASP A 140 1.39 11.01 6.89
CA ASP A 140 0.11 11.36 7.53
C ASP A 140 0.00 12.85 7.92
N ILE A 141 0.42 13.77 7.06
CA ILE A 141 0.57 15.20 7.38
C ILE A 141 0.15 16.07 6.20
N GLY A 142 -0.49 17.21 6.50
CA GLY A 142 -0.96 18.16 5.51
C GLY A 142 -2.39 17.87 5.05
N ASP A 143 -2.91 18.68 4.13
CA ASP A 143 -4.14 18.33 3.44
C ASP A 143 -3.91 17.09 2.57
N ARG A 144 -4.92 16.21 2.46
CA ARG A 144 -4.92 15.14 1.44
C ARG A 144 -5.17 15.69 0.03
N GLY A 145 -4.99 17.01 -0.16
CA GLY A 145 -5.32 17.77 -1.34
C GLY A 145 -4.16 17.84 -2.32
N ARG A 146 -3.93 19.04 -2.88
CA ARG A 146 -3.06 19.21 -4.07
C ARG A 146 -1.57 19.00 -3.81
N ARG A 147 -1.12 19.05 -2.56
CA ARG A 147 0.31 18.95 -2.19
C ARG A 147 0.53 18.01 -1.00
N HIS A 148 -0.06 16.82 -1.05
CA HIS A 148 0.19 15.81 -0.05
C HIS A 148 1.66 15.34 -0.09
N PRO A 149 2.39 15.35 1.03
CA PRO A 149 3.80 14.99 1.07
C PRO A 149 4.00 13.46 1.09
N HIS A 150 5.11 13.02 0.50
CA HIS A 150 5.53 11.63 0.45
C HIS A 150 7.02 11.52 0.75
N ILE A 151 7.42 10.36 1.24
CA ILE A 151 8.82 9.97 1.30
C ILE A 151 9.15 9.22 0.00
N LEU A 152 10.22 9.64 -0.66
CA LEU A 152 10.93 8.89 -1.68
C LEU A 152 12.24 8.37 -1.08
N TYR A 153 12.49 7.07 -1.16
CA TYR A 153 13.67 6.45 -0.57
C TYR A 153 14.20 5.36 -1.47
N LYS A 154 15.52 5.14 -1.46
CA LYS A 154 16.14 4.06 -2.22
C LYS A 154 15.90 2.75 -1.50
N THR A 155 15.47 1.73 -2.23
CA THR A 155 15.29 0.38 -1.68
C THR A 155 16.45 -0.51 -2.11
N HIS A 156 17.00 -1.25 -1.17
CA HIS A 156 18.00 -2.28 -1.44
C HIS A 156 17.35 -3.65 -1.20
N TRP A 157 17.22 -4.43 -2.26
CA TRP A 157 16.80 -5.83 -2.16
C TRP A 157 18.03 -6.65 -1.85
N ASN A 158 18.30 -6.90 -0.57
CA ASN A 158 19.44 -7.72 -0.15
C ASN A 158 19.20 -9.22 -0.37
N HIS A 159 17.98 -9.61 -0.74
CA HIS A 159 17.56 -10.96 -1.04
C HIS A 159 16.60 -10.97 -2.24
N GLU A 160 16.49 -12.12 -2.92
CA GLU A 160 15.48 -12.34 -3.95
C GLU A 160 14.09 -11.97 -3.43
N ALA A 161 13.35 -11.14 -4.18
CA ALA A 161 11.98 -10.79 -3.84
C ALA A 161 11.10 -12.04 -3.93
N ARG A 162 10.71 -12.59 -2.78
CA ARG A 162 9.80 -13.74 -2.69
C ARG A 162 8.38 -13.24 -2.53
N CYS A 163 7.49 -13.67 -3.42
CA CYS A 163 6.05 -13.49 -3.24
C CYS A 163 5.46 -14.70 -2.53
N GLY A 164 4.55 -14.45 -1.58
CA GLY A 164 3.93 -15.48 -0.75
C GLY A 164 4.11 -15.14 0.72
N ALA A 165 3.02 -15.19 1.49
CA ALA A 165 3.15 -15.13 2.93
C ALA A 165 3.92 -16.38 3.38
N ALA A 166 5.10 -16.21 3.98
CA ALA A 166 5.57 -17.20 4.93
C ALA A 166 4.52 -17.19 6.05
N MET A 167 3.54 -18.09 5.94
CA MET A 167 2.53 -18.26 6.99
C MET A 167 3.32 -18.40 8.29
N ALA A 168 3.21 -17.42 9.19
CA ALA A 168 3.69 -17.59 10.54
C ALA A 168 3.13 -18.94 11.01
N PRO A 169 3.95 -19.86 11.55
CA PRO A 169 3.52 -21.22 11.81
C PRO A 169 2.23 -21.17 12.61
N ILE A 170 1.19 -21.79 12.04
CA ILE A 170 -0.18 -21.83 12.56
C ILE A 170 -0.22 -22.38 14.01
N GLU A 171 0.90 -22.94 14.51
CA GLU A 171 1.14 -23.24 15.92
C GLU A 171 0.68 -22.13 16.88
N HIS A 172 0.94 -20.85 16.61
CA HIS A 172 0.58 -19.80 17.57
C HIS A 172 -0.94 -19.58 17.71
N ALA A 173 -1.71 -19.81 16.64
CA ALA A 173 -3.17 -19.76 16.65
C ALA A 173 -3.79 -21.06 17.20
N ILE A 174 -3.20 -22.23 16.87
CA ILE A 174 -3.63 -23.53 17.40
C ILE A 174 -3.38 -23.62 18.91
N ARG A 175 -2.20 -23.20 19.41
CA ARG A 175 -1.90 -23.19 20.85
C ARG A 175 -2.86 -22.31 21.65
N ARG A 176 -3.29 -21.17 21.11
CA ARG A 176 -4.33 -20.32 21.76
C ARG A 176 -5.68 -21.02 21.80
N ARG A 177 -6.10 -21.70 20.72
CA ARG A 177 -7.36 -22.47 20.68
C ARG A 177 -7.36 -23.66 21.66
N VAL A 178 -6.27 -24.42 21.70
CA VAL A 178 -6.10 -25.55 22.62
C VAL A 178 -6.04 -25.09 24.08
N ARG A 179 -5.39 -23.96 24.38
CA ARG A 179 -5.35 -23.37 25.73
C ARG A 179 -6.73 -22.89 26.18
N LEU A 180 -7.49 -22.21 25.31
CA LEU A 180 -8.85 -21.74 25.60
C LEU A 180 -9.85 -22.90 25.79
N GLN A 181 -9.76 -23.96 24.98
CA GLN A 181 -10.58 -25.16 25.16
C GLN A 181 -10.21 -25.91 26.46
N ARG A 182 -8.93 -25.98 26.83
CA ARG A 182 -8.51 -26.60 28.10
C ARG A 182 -8.99 -25.84 29.34
N THR A 183 -9.05 -24.50 29.31
CA THR A 183 -9.64 -23.73 30.42
C THR A 183 -11.16 -23.91 30.49
N GLN A 184 -11.88 -23.88 29.36
CA GLN A 184 -13.32 -24.10 29.38
C GLN A 184 -13.73 -25.53 29.79
N LEU A 185 -12.94 -26.55 29.44
CA LEU A 185 -13.21 -27.92 29.87
C LEU A 185 -12.96 -28.11 31.38
N LYS A 186 -11.95 -27.43 31.94
CA LYS A 186 -11.68 -27.43 33.40
C LYS A 186 -12.79 -26.74 34.20
N ASP A 187 -13.29 -25.59 33.72
CA ASP A 187 -14.35 -24.85 34.39
C ASP A 187 -15.68 -25.61 34.38
N ARG A 188 -15.98 -26.34 33.28
CA ARG A 188 -17.18 -27.18 33.18
C ARG A 188 -17.15 -28.42 34.09
N VAL A 189 -15.98 -29.04 34.27
CA VAL A 189 -15.84 -30.19 35.19
C VAL A 189 -15.97 -29.75 36.65
N PHE A 190 -15.52 -28.55 37.01
CA PHE A 190 -15.65 -28.02 38.36
C PHE A 190 -17.10 -27.65 38.76
N LEU A 191 -17.94 -27.27 37.80
CA LEU A 191 -19.36 -26.96 38.00
C LEU A 191 -20.27 -28.20 38.08
N ALA A 192 -19.78 -29.39 37.72
CA ALA A 192 -20.53 -30.65 37.75
C ALA A 192 -20.27 -31.53 39.00
N SER A 193 -19.44 -31.06 39.95
CA SER A 193 -19.12 -31.78 41.20
C SER A 193 -19.50 -30.99 42.46
N LYS A 194 -20.58 -30.22 42.42
CA LYS A 194 -21.25 -29.67 43.61
C LYS A 194 -22.72 -30.04 43.63
#